data_AF-A0A3S0J3S7-F1
#
_entry.id   AF-A0A3S0J3S7-F1
#
_cell.length_a   1.000
_cell.length_b   1.000
_cell.length_c   1.000
_cell.angle_alpha   90.00
_cell.angle_beta   90.00
_cell.angle_gamma   90.00
#
_symmetry.space_group_name_H-M   'P 1'
#
loop_
_entity.id
_entity.type
_entity.pdbx_description
1 polymer ?
#
loop_
_entity_poly.entity_id
_entity_poly.type
_entity_poly.pdbx_seq_one_letter_code
_entity_poly.pdbx_strand_id
1 'polypeptide(L)'
;MQLQGASTIDIINRLPILFAPANYVYYIWFLVFIFLFLWIKNYLPLRQSDQFITPVQTILFLCTIIFQITSLLNWHNGLLIVSLILLTLQLISVFALYLTYPLKKEMLKLRLPIAIYFSWTTFLFILHICYLLVDYSWRGFGLSSALWAVIIMTIGTAIALHLRFHHFDIAYPIVFIWCYIGIAIGNGFGELLVTTAALFLSGVMIVGILFMKKNPVHLK
;
A
#
# COMPACT_ATOMS: atom_id res chain seq x y z
N MET A 1 12.90 -11.97 -0.34
CA MET A 1 12.95 -13.07 0.66
C MET A 1 12.44 -14.32 -0.03
N GLN A 2 13.27 -15.37 -0.10
CA GLN A 2 12.87 -16.67 -0.62
C GLN A 2 12.40 -17.52 0.56
N LEU A 3 11.23 -18.15 0.44
CA LEU A 3 10.71 -19.13 1.38
C LEU A 3 10.41 -20.37 0.54
N GLN A 4 10.94 -21.54 0.94
CA GLN A 4 10.73 -22.83 0.25
C GLN A 4 11.12 -22.85 -1.25
N GLY A 5 12.16 -22.12 -1.65
CA GLY A 5 12.74 -22.21 -3.01
C GLY A 5 12.12 -21.29 -4.07
N ALA A 6 11.06 -20.54 -3.75
CA ALA A 6 10.53 -19.47 -4.60
C ALA A 6 10.46 -18.15 -3.82
N SER A 7 10.70 -17.02 -4.49
CA SER A 7 10.44 -15.70 -3.88
C SER A 7 8.96 -15.36 -3.98
N THR A 8 8.45 -14.49 -3.10
CA THR A 8 7.07 -13.98 -3.20
C THR A 8 6.81 -13.34 -4.57
N ILE A 9 7.83 -12.70 -5.14
CA ILE A 9 7.79 -12.07 -6.47
C ILE A 9 7.63 -13.15 -7.55
N ASP A 10 8.34 -14.27 -7.43
CA ASP A 10 8.20 -15.38 -8.37
C ASP A 10 6.79 -15.99 -8.34
N ILE A 11 6.18 -16.09 -7.15
CA ILE A 11 4.79 -16.58 -7.02
C ILE A 11 3.85 -15.64 -7.76
N ILE A 12 3.94 -14.32 -7.53
CA ILE A 12 3.11 -13.32 -8.21
C ILE A 12 3.29 -13.40 -9.73
N ASN A 13 4.54 -13.51 -10.20
CA ASN A 13 4.89 -13.55 -11.62
C ASN A 13 4.50 -14.87 -12.33
N ARG A 14 4.00 -15.89 -11.60
CA ARG A 14 3.44 -17.11 -12.23
C ARG A 14 2.14 -16.82 -12.98
N LEU A 15 1.38 -15.83 -12.53
CA LEU A 15 0.11 -15.47 -13.13
C LEU A 15 0.25 -14.19 -13.97
N PRO A 16 -0.38 -14.12 -15.16
CA PRO A 16 -0.32 -12.95 -16.04
C PRO A 16 -1.22 -11.82 -15.53
N ILE A 17 -0.83 -11.19 -14.42
CA ILE A 17 -1.58 -10.11 -13.78
C ILE A 17 -1.04 -8.78 -14.29
N LEU A 18 -1.78 -8.12 -15.19
CA LEU A 18 -1.36 -6.84 -15.76
C LEU A 18 -1.27 -5.70 -14.74
N PHE A 19 -1.93 -5.83 -13.59
CA PHE A 19 -1.82 -4.91 -12.46
C PHE A 19 -0.53 -5.12 -11.64
N ALA A 20 0.17 -6.25 -11.79
CA ALA A 20 1.40 -6.49 -11.05
C ALA A 20 2.51 -5.55 -11.55
N PRO A 21 3.18 -4.81 -10.65
CA PRO A 21 4.26 -3.90 -11.04
C PRO A 21 5.56 -4.67 -11.31
N ALA A 22 6.50 -4.00 -11.99
CA ALA A 22 7.86 -4.50 -12.15
C ALA A 22 8.54 -4.84 -10.80
N ASN A 23 9.45 -5.82 -10.82
CA ASN A 23 10.09 -6.39 -9.62
C ASN A 23 10.75 -5.36 -8.69
N TYR A 24 11.28 -4.26 -9.24
CA TYR A 24 11.95 -3.24 -8.43
C TYR A 24 10.99 -2.51 -7.47
N VAL A 25 9.68 -2.48 -7.77
CA VAL A 25 8.70 -1.80 -6.91
C VAL A 25 8.65 -2.41 -5.52
N TYR A 26 8.85 -3.73 -5.41
CA TYR A 26 8.86 -4.44 -4.13
C TYR A 26 10.05 -4.07 -3.24
N TYR A 27 11.08 -3.38 -3.75
CA TYR A 27 12.14 -2.81 -2.92
C TYR A 27 11.65 -1.69 -1.99
N ILE A 28 10.42 -1.20 -2.17
CA ILE A 28 9.78 -0.29 -1.22
C ILE A 28 9.73 -0.86 0.20
N TRP A 29 9.77 -2.19 0.38
CA TRP A 29 9.90 -2.79 1.71
C TRP A 29 11.13 -2.30 2.47
N PHE A 30 12.26 -2.12 1.79
CA PHE A 30 13.47 -1.56 2.41
C PHE A 30 13.21 -0.12 2.91
N LEU A 31 12.52 0.67 2.10
CA LEU A 31 12.12 2.03 2.47
C LEU A 31 11.15 2.04 3.67
N VAL A 32 10.16 1.14 3.68
CA VAL A 32 9.24 0.95 4.81
C VAL A 32 10.01 0.61 6.09
N PHE A 33 10.98 -0.31 6.03
CA PHE A 33 11.79 -0.67 7.20
C PHE A 33 12.64 0.49 7.71
N ILE A 34 13.25 1.30 6.81
CA ILE A 34 13.96 2.51 7.22
C ILE A 34 13.02 3.48 7.93
N PHE A 35 11.83 3.72 7.37
CA PHE A 35 10.88 4.64 7.97
C PHE A 35 10.35 4.14 9.31
N LEU A 36 10.11 2.83 9.48
CA LEU A 36 9.75 2.24 10.77
C LEU A 36 10.90 2.32 11.78
N PHE A 37 12.15 2.18 11.35
CA PHE A 37 13.30 2.39 12.23
C PHE A 37 13.39 3.85 12.69
N LEU A 38 13.22 4.81 11.79
CA LEU A 38 13.15 6.23 12.12
C LEU A 38 11.96 6.56 13.04
N TRP A 39 10.83 5.89 12.84
CA TRP A 39 9.65 5.99 13.70
C TRP A 39 9.99 5.61 15.14
N ILE A 40 10.59 4.43 15.36
CA ILE A 40 11.06 3.99 16.69
C ILE A 40 12.07 4.98 17.28
N LYS A 41 13.04 5.42 16.47
CA LYS A 41 14.07 6.38 16.91
C LYS A 41 13.49 7.70 17.37
N ASN A 42 12.46 8.21 16.69
CA ASN A 42 11.80 9.47 17.05
C ASN A 42 11.00 9.37 18.35
N TYR A 43 10.60 8.15 18.77
CA TYR A 43 9.91 7.91 20.04
C TYR A 43 10.85 7.71 21.25
N LEU A 44 12.10 7.31 21.03
CA LEU A 44 13.10 7.19 22.10
C LEU A 44 13.26 8.44 22.98
N PRO A 45 13.36 9.68 22.41
CA PRO A 45 13.46 10.89 23.23
C PRO A 45 12.13 11.29 23.92
N LEU A 46 11.00 10.75 23.48
CA LEU A 46 9.67 11.04 24.03
C LEU A 46 9.28 10.10 25.19
N ARG A 47 10.17 9.18 25.59
CA ARG A 47 9.92 8.10 26.57
C ARG A 47 9.43 8.57 27.94
N GLN A 48 9.70 9.80 28.33
CA GLN A 48 9.27 10.39 29.62
C GLN A 48 8.16 11.44 29.46
N SER A 49 7.58 11.58 28.26
CA SER A 49 6.52 12.55 27.98
C SER A 49 5.16 11.87 27.78
N ASP A 50 4.07 12.58 28.03
CA ASP A 50 2.71 12.14 27.70
C ASP A 50 2.46 11.93 26.19
N GLN A 51 3.45 12.26 25.35
CA GLN A 51 3.45 12.04 23.90
C GLN A 51 4.11 10.71 23.49
N PHE A 52 4.50 9.86 24.46
CA PHE A 52 5.05 8.53 24.17
C PHE A 52 4.02 7.61 23.50
N ILE A 53 4.49 6.53 22.87
CA ILE A 53 3.65 5.52 22.21
C ILE A 53 2.63 4.99 23.22
N THR A 54 1.35 5.11 22.87
CA THR A 54 0.28 4.61 23.74
C THR A 54 0.26 3.07 23.72
N PRO A 55 -0.24 2.41 24.79
CA PRO A 55 -0.42 0.96 24.79
C PRO A 55 -1.25 0.47 23.59
N VAL A 56 -2.26 1.25 23.18
CA VAL A 56 -3.09 0.97 22.01
C VAL A 56 -2.26 0.97 20.72
N GLN A 57 -1.40 1.97 20.51
CA GLN A 57 -0.52 2.03 19.34
C GLN A 57 0.45 0.85 19.29
N THR A 58 1.01 0.46 20.43
CA THR A 58 1.88 -0.71 20.54
C THR A 58 1.14 -2.00 20.17
N ILE A 59 -0.06 -2.21 20.71
CA ILE A 59 -0.87 -3.41 20.41
C ILE A 59 -1.23 -3.47 18.91
N LEU A 60 -1.71 -2.36 18.34
CA LEU A 60 -2.06 -2.30 16.92
C LEU A 60 -0.85 -2.56 16.00
N PHE A 61 0.32 -2.04 16.36
CA PHE A 61 1.56 -2.32 15.64
C PHE A 61 1.97 -3.79 15.75
N LEU A 62 1.90 -4.39 16.95
CA LEU A 62 2.20 -5.82 17.13
C LEU A 62 1.24 -6.71 16.32
N CYS A 63 -0.06 -6.44 16.37
CA CYS A 63 -1.05 -7.15 15.57
C CYS A 63 -0.73 -7.04 14.07
N THR A 64 -0.39 -5.84 13.60
CA THR A 64 0.02 -5.60 12.22
C THR A 64 1.19 -6.50 11.80
N ILE A 65 2.25 -6.56 12.60
CA ILE A 65 3.45 -7.36 12.29
C ILE A 65 3.13 -8.86 12.33
N ILE A 66 2.34 -9.32 13.31
CA ILE A 66 1.93 -10.72 13.43
C ILE A 66 1.10 -11.13 12.20
N PHE A 67 0.12 -10.32 11.80
CA PHE A 67 -0.69 -10.60 10.62
C PHE A 67 0.14 -10.57 9.33
N GLN A 68 1.12 -9.66 9.22
CA GLN A 68 2.03 -9.60 8.08
C GLN A 68 2.84 -10.90 7.93
N ILE A 69 3.49 -11.34 9.01
CA ILE A 69 4.32 -12.55 8.99
C ILE A 69 3.45 -13.78 8.70
N THR A 70 2.31 -13.89 9.37
CA THR A 70 1.41 -15.03 9.22
C THR A 70 0.79 -15.08 7.81
N SER A 71 0.40 -13.93 7.27
CA SER A 71 -0.12 -13.81 5.89
C SER A 71 0.92 -14.23 4.86
N LEU A 72 2.18 -13.81 5.04
CA LEU A 72 3.28 -14.19 4.16
C LEU A 72 3.55 -15.70 4.20
N LEU A 73 3.56 -16.33 5.38
CA LEU A 73 3.74 -17.77 5.52
C LEU A 73 2.61 -18.55 4.83
N ASN A 74 1.36 -18.12 5.02
CA ASN A 74 0.21 -18.76 4.37
C ASN A 74 0.23 -18.59 2.85
N TRP A 75 0.68 -17.43 2.35
CA TRP A 75 0.87 -17.20 0.92
C TRP A 75 1.86 -18.22 0.31
N HIS A 76 3.00 -18.40 0.98
CA HIS A 76 4.03 -19.36 0.54
C HIS A 76 3.55 -20.82 0.58
N ASN A 77 2.67 -21.15 1.53
CA ASN A 77 2.05 -22.48 1.61
C ASN A 77 0.87 -22.69 0.64
N GLY A 78 0.57 -21.72 -0.23
CA GLY A 78 -0.56 -21.79 -1.18
C GLY A 78 -1.95 -21.59 -0.56
N LEU A 79 -2.03 -21.20 0.72
CA LEU A 79 -3.29 -20.92 1.41
C LEU A 79 -3.74 -19.47 1.12
N LEU A 80 -4.09 -19.20 -0.14
CA LEU A 80 -4.31 -17.84 -0.66
C LEU A 80 -5.47 -17.12 0.03
N ILE A 81 -6.61 -17.79 0.27
CA ILE A 81 -7.76 -17.20 0.96
C ILE A 81 -7.40 -16.81 2.41
N VAL A 82 -6.71 -17.69 3.13
CA VAL A 82 -6.28 -17.44 4.51
C VAL A 82 -5.29 -16.27 4.54
N SER A 83 -4.34 -16.24 3.60
CA SER A 83 -3.41 -15.13 3.43
C SER A 83 -4.14 -13.80 3.19
N LEU A 84 -5.17 -13.78 2.35
CA LEU A 84 -5.97 -12.60 2.06
C LEU A 84 -6.79 -12.12 3.28
N ILE A 85 -7.38 -13.03 4.05
CA ILE A 85 -8.08 -12.68 5.30
C ILE A 85 -7.10 -12.03 6.28
N LEU A 86 -5.92 -12.63 6.47
CA LEU A 86 -4.89 -12.08 7.36
C LEU A 86 -4.38 -10.72 6.87
N LEU A 87 -4.22 -10.53 5.56
CA LEU A 87 -3.84 -9.24 4.97
C LEU A 87 -4.94 -8.18 5.16
N THR A 88 -6.21 -8.59 5.15
CA THR A 88 -7.36 -7.71 5.46
C THR A 88 -7.29 -7.26 6.91
N LEU A 89 -7.05 -8.19 7.84
CA LEU A 89 -6.88 -7.86 9.27
C LEU A 89 -5.67 -6.96 9.52
N GLN A 90 -4.57 -7.19 8.79
CA GLN A 90 -3.41 -6.30 8.80
C GLN A 90 -3.78 -4.90 8.30
N LEU A 91 -4.51 -4.78 7.20
CA LEU A 91 -4.94 -3.50 6.63
C LEU A 91 -5.80 -2.71 7.62
N ILE A 92 -6.77 -3.38 8.27
CA ILE A 92 -7.61 -2.78 9.31
C ILE A 92 -6.77 -2.32 10.50
N SER A 93 -5.82 -3.14 10.95
CA SER A 93 -4.94 -2.82 12.09
C SER A 93 -4.06 -1.61 11.81
N VAL A 94 -3.47 -1.54 10.61
CA VAL A 94 -2.63 -0.39 10.20
C VAL A 94 -3.49 0.86 10.01
N PHE A 95 -4.72 0.73 9.49
CA PHE A 95 -5.63 1.86 9.38
C PHE A 95 -6.02 2.41 10.76
N ALA A 96 -6.38 1.53 11.70
CA ALA A 96 -6.65 1.92 13.08
C ALA A 96 -5.43 2.61 13.71
N LEU A 97 -4.22 2.07 13.49
CA LEU A 97 -2.97 2.68 13.95
C LEU A 97 -2.77 4.07 13.33
N TYR A 98 -3.00 4.21 12.03
CA TYR A 98 -2.90 5.48 11.29
C TYR A 98 -3.83 6.56 11.86
N LEU A 99 -5.06 6.20 12.25
CA LEU A 99 -6.02 7.13 12.85
C LEU A 99 -5.62 7.62 14.24
N THR A 100 -4.75 6.89 14.96
CA THR A 100 -4.25 7.36 16.26
C THR A 100 -3.29 8.56 16.16
N TYR A 101 -2.77 8.87 14.96
CA TYR A 101 -1.83 9.98 14.77
C TYR A 101 -2.53 11.28 14.41
N PRO A 102 -2.38 12.35 15.21
CA PRO A 102 -3.03 13.62 14.92
C PRO A 102 -2.46 14.28 13.66
N LEU A 103 -3.29 15.09 13.01
CA LEU A 103 -2.95 15.86 11.79
C LEU A 103 -2.08 17.10 12.05
N LYS A 104 -1.53 17.25 13.26
CA LYS A 104 -0.73 18.41 13.66
C LYS A 104 0.62 18.38 12.92
N LYS A 105 1.05 19.54 12.39
CA LYS A 105 2.30 19.70 11.62
C LYS A 105 3.53 19.07 12.30
N GLU A 106 3.63 19.23 13.61
CA GLU A 106 4.75 18.72 14.43
C GLU A 106 4.79 17.19 14.49
N MET A 107 3.64 16.52 14.35
CA MET A 107 3.51 15.07 14.41
C MET A 107 3.44 14.40 13.04
N LEU A 108 3.50 15.16 11.94
CA LEU A 108 3.54 14.61 10.58
C LEU A 108 4.74 13.68 10.36
N LYS A 109 5.88 13.95 11.02
CA LYS A 109 7.07 13.08 10.95
C LYS A 109 6.83 11.70 11.59
N LEU A 110 5.99 11.62 12.62
CA LEU A 110 5.61 10.36 13.28
C LEU A 110 4.55 9.61 12.47
N ARG A 111 3.66 10.34 11.80
CA ARG A 111 2.62 9.78 10.94
C ARG A 111 3.16 9.24 9.62
N LEU A 112 4.18 9.89 9.05
CA LEU A 112 4.70 9.59 7.71
C LEU A 112 5.09 8.11 7.51
N PRO A 113 5.85 7.46 8.41
CA PRO A 113 6.16 6.02 8.30
C PRO A 113 4.92 5.13 8.26
N ILE A 114 3.93 5.41 9.11
CA ILE A 114 2.69 4.64 9.20
C ILE A 114 1.83 4.87 7.94
N ALA A 115 1.79 6.09 7.41
CA ALA A 115 1.09 6.40 6.17
C ALA A 115 1.67 5.66 4.96
N ILE A 116 3.00 5.61 4.83
CA ILE A 116 3.69 4.84 3.78
C ILE A 116 3.37 3.36 3.92
N TYR A 117 3.43 2.83 5.16
CA TYR A 117 3.13 1.43 5.41
C TYR A 117 1.66 1.09 5.11
N PHE A 118 0.73 1.94 5.50
CA PHE A 118 -0.70 1.81 5.19
C PHE A 118 -0.95 1.79 3.69
N SER A 119 -0.34 2.73 2.96
CA SER A 119 -0.49 2.82 1.51
C SER A 119 0.03 1.59 0.80
N TRP A 120 1.22 1.11 1.19
CA TRP A 120 1.81 -0.09 0.61
C TRP A 120 0.98 -1.35 0.92
N THR A 121 0.48 -1.47 2.15
CA THR A 121 -0.41 -2.59 2.55
C THR A 121 -1.71 -2.57 1.74
N THR A 122 -2.27 -1.38 1.47
CA THR A 122 -3.46 -1.25 0.61
C THR A 122 -3.18 -1.72 -0.81
N PHE A 123 -2.03 -1.32 -1.39
CA PHE A 123 -1.64 -1.76 -2.72
C PHE A 123 -1.48 -3.29 -2.80
N LEU A 124 -0.80 -3.90 -1.82
CA LEU A 124 -0.64 -5.35 -1.74
C LEU A 124 -1.97 -6.08 -1.58
N PHE A 125 -2.90 -5.53 -0.80
CA PHE A 125 -4.23 -6.08 -0.65
C PHE A 125 -4.97 -6.16 -1.98
N ILE A 126 -4.96 -5.06 -2.75
CA ILE A 126 -5.55 -5.02 -4.10
C ILE A 126 -4.86 -6.05 -5.02
N LEU A 127 -3.53 -6.12 -4.99
CA LEU A 127 -2.77 -7.08 -5.78
C LEU A 127 -3.10 -8.54 -5.42
N HIS A 128 -3.23 -8.87 -4.14
CA HIS A 128 -3.60 -10.22 -3.69
C HIS A 128 -5.02 -10.59 -4.13
N ILE A 129 -5.96 -9.64 -4.13
CA ILE A 129 -7.29 -9.88 -4.71
C ILE A 129 -7.17 -10.18 -6.21
N CYS A 130 -6.39 -9.39 -6.96
CA CYS A 130 -6.18 -9.60 -8.39
C CYS A 130 -5.59 -10.99 -8.65
N TYR A 131 -4.58 -11.38 -7.87
CA TYR A 131 -3.98 -12.72 -7.95
C TYR A 131 -5.01 -13.81 -7.69
N LEU A 132 -5.78 -13.69 -6.61
CA LEU A 132 -6.81 -14.68 -6.26
C LEU A 132 -7.85 -14.84 -7.37
N LEU A 133 -8.30 -13.73 -7.98
CA LEU A 133 -9.26 -13.74 -9.07
C LEU A 133 -8.71 -14.47 -10.31
N VAL A 134 -7.44 -14.24 -10.65
CA VAL A 134 -6.80 -14.93 -11.79
C VAL A 134 -6.56 -16.41 -11.46
N ASP A 135 -6.15 -16.74 -10.23
CA ASP A 135 -5.93 -18.12 -9.77
C ASP A 135 -7.23 -18.96 -9.86
N TYR A 136 -8.36 -18.38 -9.45
CA TYR A 136 -9.69 -19.01 -9.62
C TYR A 136 -10.26 -18.92 -11.05
N SER A 137 -9.48 -18.49 -12.04
CA SER A 137 -9.92 -18.38 -13.44
C SER A 137 -11.17 -17.52 -13.64
N TRP A 138 -11.30 -16.45 -12.85
CA TRP A 138 -12.43 -15.55 -12.96
C TRP A 138 -12.45 -14.83 -14.31
N ARG A 139 -13.59 -14.92 -15.02
CA ARG A 139 -13.76 -14.37 -16.37
C ARG A 139 -14.03 -12.87 -16.43
N GLY A 140 -13.92 -12.16 -15.30
CA GLY A 140 -13.94 -10.70 -15.30
C GLY A 140 -15.23 -10.08 -15.86
N PHE A 141 -16.40 -10.68 -15.62
CA PHE A 141 -17.67 -10.26 -16.22
C PHE A 141 -17.64 -10.14 -17.76
N GLY A 142 -16.74 -10.87 -18.44
CA GLY A 142 -16.56 -10.79 -19.90
C GLY A 142 -15.66 -9.63 -20.37
N LEU A 143 -15.06 -8.87 -19.46
CA LEU A 143 -14.12 -7.80 -19.78
C LEU A 143 -12.71 -8.35 -19.99
N SER A 144 -11.90 -7.64 -20.79
CA SER A 144 -10.49 -7.99 -21.00
C SER A 144 -9.64 -7.74 -19.74
N SER A 145 -8.54 -8.49 -19.59
CA SER A 145 -7.58 -8.31 -18.50
C SER A 145 -7.02 -6.89 -18.43
N ALA A 146 -6.79 -6.27 -19.59
CA ALA A 146 -6.32 -4.89 -19.69
C ALA A 146 -7.35 -3.90 -19.13
N LEU A 147 -8.63 -4.06 -19.48
CA LEU A 147 -9.69 -3.20 -18.95
C LEU A 147 -9.85 -3.39 -17.43
N TRP A 148 -9.73 -4.61 -16.93
CA TRP A 148 -9.72 -4.89 -15.50
C TRP A 148 -8.59 -4.17 -14.75
N ALA A 149 -7.37 -4.23 -15.29
CA ALA A 149 -6.24 -3.51 -14.71
C ALA A 149 -6.52 -2.00 -14.63
N VAL A 150 -7.11 -1.41 -15.68
CA VAL A 150 -7.50 0.01 -15.69
C VAL A 150 -8.57 0.32 -14.64
N ILE A 151 -9.60 -0.53 -14.49
CA ILE A 151 -10.64 -0.36 -13.46
C ILE A 151 -10.02 -0.40 -12.06
N ILE A 152 -9.17 -1.39 -11.80
CA ILE A 152 -8.51 -1.56 -10.49
C ILE A 152 -7.58 -0.37 -10.19
N MET A 153 -6.81 0.11 -11.17
CA MET A 153 -6.01 1.33 -11.02
C MET A 153 -6.89 2.57 -10.78
N THR A 154 -8.05 2.66 -11.44
CA THR A 154 -8.97 3.79 -11.20
C THR A 154 -9.50 3.77 -9.77
N ILE A 155 -9.88 2.59 -9.25
CA ILE A 155 -10.30 2.41 -7.86
C ILE A 155 -9.16 2.76 -6.89
N GLY A 156 -7.94 2.27 -7.15
CA GLY A 156 -6.77 2.59 -6.33
C GLY A 156 -6.45 4.09 -6.29
N THR A 157 -6.57 4.77 -7.44
CA THR A 157 -6.41 6.23 -7.54
C THR A 157 -7.46 6.97 -6.73
N ALA A 158 -8.73 6.54 -6.82
CA ALA A 158 -9.82 7.14 -6.05
C ALA A 158 -9.57 7.01 -4.53
N ILE A 159 -9.11 5.85 -4.06
CA ILE A 159 -8.74 5.63 -2.66
C ILE A 159 -7.60 6.57 -2.26
N ALA A 160 -6.54 6.65 -3.08
CA ALA A 160 -5.38 7.50 -2.78
C ALA A 160 -5.73 8.99 -2.70
N LEU A 161 -6.57 9.48 -3.62
CA LEU A 161 -7.06 10.86 -3.61
C LEU A 161 -8.04 11.13 -2.48
N HIS A 162 -8.89 10.18 -2.12
CA HIS A 162 -9.79 10.28 -0.97
C HIS A 162 -9.00 10.46 0.33
N LEU A 163 -7.96 9.63 0.54
CA LEU A 163 -7.06 9.74 1.69
C LEU A 163 -6.32 11.08 1.68
N ARG A 164 -5.83 11.51 0.52
CA ARG A 164 -5.20 12.83 0.40
C ARG A 164 -6.15 13.97 0.77
N PHE A 165 -7.42 13.92 0.33
CA PHE A 165 -8.40 14.97 0.58
C PHE A 165 -8.79 15.09 2.05
N HIS A 166 -9.13 13.96 2.68
CA HIS A 166 -9.68 13.94 4.03
C HIS A 166 -8.60 13.96 5.11
N HIS A 167 -7.41 13.44 4.81
CA HIS A 167 -6.36 13.21 5.81
C HIS A 167 -5.06 13.97 5.53
N PHE A 168 -5.03 14.85 4.52
CA PHE A 168 -3.88 15.69 4.16
C PHE A 168 -2.56 14.93 3.97
N ASP A 169 -2.66 13.64 3.64
CA ASP A 169 -1.49 12.80 3.56
C ASP A 169 -0.92 12.81 2.15
N ILE A 170 0.31 13.30 2.02
CA ILE A 170 1.03 13.33 0.75
C ILE A 170 1.69 11.97 0.48
N ALA A 171 2.04 11.23 1.52
CA ALA A 171 2.81 10.00 1.40
C ALA A 171 1.99 8.89 0.75
N TYR A 172 0.69 8.85 1.05
CA TYR A 172 -0.23 7.87 0.51
C TYR A 172 -0.27 7.88 -1.04
N PRO A 173 -0.63 9.00 -1.72
CA PRO A 173 -0.60 9.03 -3.18
C PRO A 173 0.81 8.87 -3.77
N ILE A 174 1.89 9.27 -3.08
CA ILE A 174 3.27 9.05 -3.56
C ILE A 174 3.58 7.56 -3.72
N VAL A 175 3.17 6.73 -2.75
CA VAL A 175 3.38 5.28 -2.83
C VAL A 175 2.59 4.68 -3.99
N PHE A 176 1.34 5.11 -4.21
CA PHE A 176 0.57 4.66 -5.38
C PHE A 176 1.20 5.08 -6.71
N ILE A 177 1.72 6.31 -6.82
CA ILE A 177 2.45 6.78 -8.00
C ILE A 177 3.67 5.87 -8.26
N TRP A 178 4.45 5.57 -7.22
CA TRP A 178 5.60 4.64 -7.34
C TRP A 178 5.16 3.27 -7.90
N CYS A 179 4.07 2.71 -7.36
CA CYS A 179 3.54 1.45 -7.87
C CYS A 179 3.08 1.57 -9.33
N TYR A 180 2.40 2.64 -9.72
CA TYR A 180 1.84 2.80 -11.06
C TYR A 180 2.92 3.02 -12.11
N ILE A 181 3.99 3.73 -11.77
CA ILE A 181 5.19 3.79 -12.60
C ILE A 181 5.76 2.38 -12.80
N GLY A 182 5.78 1.54 -11.76
CA GLY A 182 6.17 0.14 -11.89
C GLY A 182 5.23 -0.71 -12.74
N ILE A 183 3.92 -0.47 -12.69
CA ILE A 183 2.94 -1.12 -13.59
C ILE A 183 3.22 -0.73 -15.03
N ALA A 184 3.44 0.56 -15.30
CA ALA A 184 3.77 1.05 -16.64
C ALA A 184 5.06 0.44 -17.18
N ILE A 185 6.11 0.36 -16.36
CA ILE A 185 7.38 -0.26 -16.75
C ILE A 185 7.25 -1.78 -16.93
N GLY A 186 6.47 -2.45 -16.08
CA GLY A 186 6.26 -3.90 -16.15
C GLY A 186 5.52 -4.33 -17.42
N ASN A 187 4.55 -3.54 -17.87
CA ASN A 187 3.76 -3.81 -19.07
C ASN A 187 4.40 -3.28 -20.36
N GLY A 188 5.11 -2.15 -20.27
CA GLY A 188 5.83 -1.55 -21.41
C GLY A 188 4.93 -1.31 -22.63
N PHE A 189 5.44 -1.64 -23.81
CA PHE A 189 4.70 -1.52 -25.07
C PHE A 189 3.81 -2.73 -25.39
N GLY A 190 3.86 -3.80 -24.59
CA GLY A 190 3.04 -5.00 -24.79
C GLY A 190 1.56 -4.75 -24.50
N GLU A 191 1.26 -3.91 -23.51
CA GLU A 191 -0.10 -3.57 -23.07
C GLU A 191 -0.26 -2.05 -22.97
N LEU A 192 -0.28 -1.38 -24.13
CA LEU A 192 -0.35 0.08 -24.25
C LEU A 192 -1.50 0.70 -23.45
N LEU A 193 -2.67 0.06 -23.39
CA LEU A 193 -3.82 0.53 -22.61
C LEU A 193 -3.46 0.64 -21.11
N VAL A 194 -2.85 -0.40 -20.56
CA VAL A 194 -2.49 -0.47 -19.13
C VAL A 194 -1.38 0.54 -18.83
N THR A 195 -0.34 0.59 -19.67
CA THR A 195 0.79 1.50 -19.51
C THR A 195 0.36 2.97 -19.55
N THR A 196 -0.45 3.34 -20.55
CA THR A 196 -0.94 4.73 -20.68
C THR A 196 -1.87 5.12 -19.54
N ALA A 197 -2.78 4.22 -19.12
CA ALA A 197 -3.64 4.46 -17.97
C ALA A 197 -2.84 4.63 -16.66
N ALA A 198 -1.83 3.80 -16.42
CA ALA A 198 -0.97 3.90 -15.24
C ALA A 198 -0.23 5.25 -15.17
N LEU A 199 0.33 5.70 -16.29
CA LEU A 199 1.01 7.01 -16.37
C LEU A 199 0.02 8.17 -16.23
N PHE A 200 -1.13 8.09 -16.89
CA PHE A 200 -2.18 9.10 -16.79
C PHE A 200 -2.66 9.25 -15.34
N LEU A 201 -3.02 8.16 -14.68
CA LEU A 201 -3.49 8.16 -13.29
C LEU A 201 -2.40 8.61 -12.31
N SER A 202 -1.12 8.30 -12.59
CA SER A 202 0.01 8.88 -11.86
C SER A 202 0.03 10.41 -11.96
N GLY A 203 -0.16 10.94 -13.18
CA GLY A 203 -0.32 12.38 -13.42
C GLY A 203 -1.49 12.98 -12.65
N VAL A 204 -2.66 12.32 -12.65
CA VAL A 204 -3.83 12.74 -11.87
C VAL A 204 -3.50 12.82 -10.37
N MET A 205 -2.79 11.85 -9.82
CA MET A 205 -2.38 11.87 -8.41
C MET A 205 -1.38 12.99 -8.11
N ILE A 206 -0.45 13.30 -9.02
CA ILE A 206 0.48 14.43 -8.89
C ILE A 206 -0.29 15.76 -8.86
N VAL A 207 -1.24 15.95 -9.78
CA VAL A 207 -2.13 17.12 -9.80
C VAL A 207 -2.93 17.20 -8.49
N GLY A 208 -3.49 16.08 -8.03
CA GLY A 208 -4.17 16.00 -6.73
C GLY A 208 -3.28 16.43 -5.56
N ILE A 209 -2.02 15.99 -5.53
CA ILE A 209 -1.03 16.40 -4.53
C ILE A 209 -0.79 17.92 -4.54
N LEU A 210 -0.74 18.54 -5.72
CA LEU A 210 -0.44 19.98 -5.86
C LEU A 210 -1.65 20.86 -5.53
N PHE A 211 -2.83 20.52 -6.04
CA PHE A 211 -4.01 21.37 -5.98
C PHE A 211 -4.93 21.07 -4.78
N MET A 212 -4.92 19.85 -4.23
CA MET A 212 -5.69 19.52 -3.03
C MET A 212 -4.91 19.90 -1.75
N LYS A 213 -4.50 21.17 -1.68
CA LYS A 213 -3.98 21.80 -0.47
C LYS A 213 -5.15 22.48 0.24
N LYS A 214 -5.67 21.87 1.30
CA LYS A 214 -6.51 22.61 2.25
C LYS A 214 -5.58 23.31 3.24
N ASN A 215 -5.75 24.61 3.41
CA ASN A 215 -4.95 25.38 4.36
C ASN A 215 -5.15 24.81 5.78
N PRO A 216 -4.08 24.44 6.51
CA PRO A 216 -4.20 23.94 7.88
C PRO A 216 -4.72 25.00 8.88
N VAL A 217 -4.91 26.24 8.43
CA VAL A 217 -5.41 27.38 9.22
C VAL A 217 -6.87 27.23 9.66
N HIS A 218 -7.64 26.31 9.05
CA HIS A 218 -9.05 26.09 9.39
C HIS A 218 -9.33 24.86 10.28
N LEU A 219 -8.30 24.20 10.81
CA LEU A 219 -8.46 23.20 11.87
C LEU A 219 -8.40 23.93 13.22
N LYS A 220 -9.52 24.57 13.58
CA LYS A 220 -9.80 24.97 14.97
C LYS A 220 -10.18 23.73 15.77
#